data_AF-A0A7S2KGR5-F1
#
_entry.id   AF-A0A7S2KGR5-F1
#
_cell.length_a   1.000
_cell.length_b   1.000
_cell.length_c   1.000
_cell.angle_alpha   90.00
_cell.angle_beta   90.00
_cell.angle_gamma   90.00
#
_symmetry.space_group_name_H-M   'P 1'
#
loop_
_entity.id
_entity.type
_entity.pdbx_description
1 polymer ?
#
loop_
_entity_poly.entity_id
_entity_poly.type
_entity_poly.pdbx_seq_one_letter_code
_entity_poly.pdbx_strand_id
1 'polypeptide(L)'
;YVSIRYDNTRFHGYIPAYHLTMPRAFHRWDGHLYKRGLKICATSWIYYHRRDYRPELLGVRDHEMRTVRGFSQHEFGNYVMYLRLMNVLHNFPKDDLAYYYMLTQGNGYQARKLLATLY
;
A
#
# COMPACT_ATOMS: atom_id res chain seq x y z
N TYR A 1 -5.33 20.41 8.68
CA TYR A 1 -5.12 21.63 9.48
C TYR A 1 -5.21 22.83 8.57
N VAL A 2 -6.05 23.79 8.92
CA VAL A 2 -6.28 25.02 8.15
C VAL A 2 -5.48 26.17 8.77
N SER A 3 -4.89 27.03 7.97
CA SER A 3 -4.17 28.22 8.41
C SER A 3 -4.23 29.31 7.35
N ILE A 4 -4.57 30.52 7.79
CA ILE A 4 -4.67 31.74 6.95
C ILE A 4 -3.35 32.04 6.22
N ARG A 5 -2.21 31.63 6.78
CA ARG A 5 -0.89 31.83 6.15
C ARG A 5 -0.74 31.10 4.81
N TYR A 6 -1.54 30.06 4.55
CA TYR A 6 -1.47 29.28 3.32
C TYR A 6 -2.62 29.58 2.35
N ASP A 7 -3.50 30.53 2.66
CA ASP A 7 -4.76 30.77 1.93
C ASP A 7 -4.52 31.12 0.45
N ASN A 8 -3.56 32.01 0.19
CA ASN A 8 -3.14 32.41 -1.16
C ASN A 8 -1.97 31.57 -1.74
N THR A 9 -1.74 30.38 -1.21
CA THR A 9 -0.67 29.49 -1.71
C THR A 9 -1.24 28.30 -2.48
N ARG A 10 -0.37 27.51 -3.13
CA ARG A 10 -0.75 26.23 -3.78
C ARG A 10 -1.45 25.22 -2.86
N PHE A 11 -1.46 25.47 -1.55
CA PHE A 11 -2.08 24.61 -0.55
C PHE A 11 -3.47 25.08 -0.12
N HIS A 12 -4.00 26.17 -0.69
CA HIS A 12 -5.38 26.64 -0.50
C HIS A 12 -5.82 26.66 0.99
N GLY A 13 -4.99 27.28 1.84
CA GLY A 13 -5.27 27.40 3.27
C GLY A 13 -4.91 26.16 4.10
N TYR A 14 -4.46 25.05 3.51
CA TYR A 14 -4.03 23.86 4.24
C TYR A 14 -2.54 23.90 4.59
N ILE A 15 -2.22 23.50 5.82
CA ILE A 15 -0.83 23.37 6.26
C ILE A 15 -0.21 22.13 5.61
N PRO A 16 0.90 22.26 4.86
CA PRO A 16 1.55 21.10 4.27
C PRO A 16 2.23 20.23 5.33
N ALA A 17 2.33 18.93 5.04
CA ALA A 17 2.82 17.94 6.01
C ALA A 17 4.24 18.24 6.52
N TYR A 18 5.14 18.76 5.68
CA TYR A 18 6.52 19.05 6.05
C TYR A 18 6.69 20.20 7.06
N HIS A 19 5.64 20.98 7.33
CA HIS A 19 5.63 21.97 8.41
C HIS A 19 5.18 21.39 9.76
N LEU A 20 4.57 20.21 9.76
CA LEU A 20 4.21 19.50 10.99
C LEU A 20 5.45 18.81 11.56
N THR A 21 5.63 18.87 12.88
CA THR A 21 6.83 18.36 13.57
C THR A 21 7.10 16.88 13.27
N MET A 22 6.06 16.04 13.35
CA MET A 22 6.17 14.60 13.18
C MET A 22 6.50 14.19 11.73
N PRO A 23 5.72 14.58 10.69
CA PRO A 23 6.09 14.27 9.31
C PRO A 23 7.45 14.87 8.93
N ARG A 24 7.80 16.05 9.43
CA ARG A 24 9.11 16.67 9.16
C ARG A 24 10.28 15.78 9.59
N ALA A 25 10.15 15.02 10.69
CA ALA A 25 11.18 14.09 11.13
C ALA A 25 11.37 12.89 10.17
N PHE A 26 10.32 12.48 9.45
CA PHE A 26 10.34 11.25 8.64
C PHE A 26 10.32 11.49 7.12
N HIS A 27 9.90 12.67 6.63
CA HIS A 27 9.62 12.90 5.21
C HIS A 27 10.85 12.84 4.29
N ARG A 28 12.04 13.18 4.79
CA ARG A 28 13.26 13.23 3.95
C ARG A 28 13.68 11.82 3.56
N TRP A 29 14.07 11.59 2.31
CA TRP A 29 14.65 10.31 1.91
C TRP A 29 16.16 10.26 2.26
N ASP A 30 16.45 10.06 3.54
CA ASP A 30 17.78 10.21 4.14
C ASP A 30 18.31 8.91 4.77
N GLY A 31 17.86 7.76 4.25
CA GLY A 31 18.25 6.42 4.73
C GLY A 31 19.77 6.23 4.85
N HIS A 32 20.54 6.83 3.93
CA HIS A 32 22.00 6.76 3.88
C HIS A 32 22.71 7.48 5.05
N LEU A 33 22.03 8.37 5.78
CA LEU A 33 22.62 9.07 6.93
C LEU A 33 22.60 8.21 8.20
N TYR A 34 21.77 7.17 8.25
CA TYR A 34 21.67 6.31 9.43
C TYR A 34 22.81 5.29 9.46
N LYS A 35 23.69 5.39 10.45
CA LYS A 35 24.73 4.37 10.70
C LYS A 35 24.06 3.05 11.09
N ARG A 36 24.28 2.00 10.28
CA ARG A 36 23.66 0.66 10.47
C ARG A 36 22.12 0.72 10.48
N GLY A 37 21.53 1.67 9.76
CA GLY A 37 20.09 1.82 9.63
C GLY A 37 19.59 1.61 8.20
N LEU A 38 18.32 1.28 8.08
CA LEU A 38 17.60 1.19 6.81
C LEU A 38 16.29 1.96 6.94
N LYS A 39 15.96 2.76 5.93
CA LYS A 39 14.68 3.44 5.83
C LYS A 39 13.77 2.69 4.86
N ILE A 40 12.63 2.22 5.37
CA ILE A 40 11.60 1.55 4.58
C ILE A 40 10.34 2.42 4.62
N CYS A 41 9.78 2.72 3.45
CA CYS A 41 8.52 3.42 3.31
C CYS A 41 7.60 2.65 2.36
N ALA A 42 6.30 2.79 2.58
CA ALA A 42 5.27 2.21 1.73
C ALA A 42 4.28 3.29 1.30
N THR A 43 3.65 3.07 0.16
CA THR A 43 2.56 3.91 -0.34
C THR A 43 1.23 3.22 -0.10
N SER A 44 0.21 4.00 0.26
CA SER A 44 -1.17 3.51 0.41
C SER A 44 -2.07 4.16 -0.62
N TRP A 45 -2.86 3.33 -1.30
CA TRP A 45 -3.72 3.73 -2.43
C TRP A 45 -5.21 3.56 -2.12
N ILE A 46 -5.58 3.52 -0.84
CA ILE A 46 -6.98 3.30 -0.43
C ILE A 46 -7.90 4.42 -0.93
N TYR A 47 -7.43 5.67 -0.89
CA TYR A 47 -8.21 6.86 -1.21
C TYR A 47 -7.73 7.61 -2.46
N TYR A 48 -6.59 7.24 -3.03
CA TYR A 48 -5.92 7.99 -4.10
C TYR A 48 -5.47 7.08 -5.24
N HIS A 49 -5.45 7.62 -6.46
CA HIS A 49 -4.99 6.89 -7.63
C HIS A 49 -3.47 6.77 -7.66
N ARG A 50 -2.98 5.54 -7.91
CA ARG A 50 -1.55 5.23 -8.01
C ARG A 50 -0.80 6.02 -9.09
N ARG A 51 -1.50 6.42 -10.16
CA ARG A 51 -0.90 7.06 -11.35
C ARG A 51 -0.33 8.46 -11.07
N ASP A 52 -0.76 9.10 -10.00
CA ASP A 52 -0.34 10.47 -9.67
C ASP A 52 0.87 10.53 -8.73
N TYR A 53 1.42 9.37 -8.36
CA TYR A 53 2.57 9.30 -7.47
C TYR A 53 3.86 9.74 -8.16
N ARG A 54 4.50 10.76 -7.61
CA ARG A 54 5.77 11.31 -8.11
C ARG A 54 6.87 11.14 -7.05
N PRO A 55 7.56 9.99 -7.03
CA PRO A 55 8.60 9.68 -6.05
C PRO A 55 9.79 10.65 -6.14
N GLU A 56 10.05 11.24 -7.31
CA GLU A 56 11.20 12.12 -7.51
C GLU A 56 11.07 13.41 -6.67
N LEU A 57 9.84 13.86 -6.40
CA LEU A 57 9.56 15.02 -5.53
C LEU A 57 10.01 14.79 -4.08
N LEU A 58 10.20 13.53 -3.67
CA LEU A 58 10.69 13.15 -2.35
C LEU A 58 12.20 12.82 -2.35
N GLY A 59 12.86 12.92 -3.50
CA GLY A 59 14.26 12.54 -3.69
C GLY A 59 14.50 11.03 -3.74
N VAL A 60 13.46 10.22 -3.94
CA VAL A 60 13.56 8.77 -4.11
C VAL A 60 13.97 8.47 -5.55
N ARG A 61 15.00 7.65 -5.74
CA ARG A 61 15.49 7.25 -7.06
C ARG A 61 14.76 6.00 -7.55
N ASP A 62 14.65 5.84 -8.88
CA ASP A 62 13.89 4.73 -9.48
C ASP A 62 14.37 3.34 -9.06
N HIS A 63 15.69 3.16 -8.91
CA HIS A 63 16.26 1.88 -8.48
C HIS A 63 16.03 1.55 -7.00
N GLU A 64 15.66 2.54 -6.19
CA GLU A 64 15.31 2.36 -4.77
C GLU A 64 13.84 1.93 -4.60
N MET A 65 13.03 2.08 -5.67
CA MET A 65 11.63 1.70 -5.65
C MET A 65 11.45 0.21 -5.95
N ARG A 66 10.57 -0.42 -5.16
CA ARG A 66 10.12 -1.79 -5.40
C ARG A 66 8.60 -1.81 -5.53
N THR A 67 8.11 -2.26 -6.67
CA THR A 67 6.68 -2.52 -6.85
C THR A 67 6.36 -3.89 -6.27
N VAL A 68 5.47 -3.93 -5.29
CA VAL A 68 4.92 -5.19 -4.77
C VAL A 68 3.99 -5.78 -5.83
N ARG A 69 4.31 -7.00 -6.28
CA ARG A 69 3.45 -7.76 -7.21
C ARG A 69 2.28 -8.40 -6.47
N GLY A 70 1.25 -8.76 -7.22
CA GLY A 70 0.22 -9.66 -6.73
C GLY A 70 0.78 -11.05 -6.38
N PHE A 71 -0.03 -11.84 -5.69
CA PHE A 71 0.27 -13.23 -5.42
C PHE A 71 0.47 -14.00 -6.71
N SER A 72 1.42 -14.95 -6.70
CA SER A 72 1.44 -16.03 -7.67
C SER A 72 0.31 -17.01 -7.38
N GLN A 73 0.00 -17.90 -8.32
CA GLN A 73 -1.05 -18.91 -8.13
C GLN A 73 -0.78 -19.81 -6.90
N HIS A 74 0.49 -20.16 -6.66
CA HIS A 74 0.89 -20.94 -5.48
C HIS A 74 0.76 -20.15 -4.17
N GLU A 75 1.20 -18.88 -4.17
CA GLU A 75 1.05 -18.00 -3.00
C GLU A 75 -0.41 -17.75 -2.66
N PHE A 76 -1.25 -17.61 -3.68
CA PHE A 76 -2.69 -17.45 -3.53
C PHE A 76 -3.35 -18.70 -2.91
N GLY A 77 -2.95 -19.90 -3.34
CA GLY A 77 -3.40 -21.15 -2.72
C GLY A 77 -3.05 -21.24 -1.24
N ASN A 78 -1.82 -20.88 -0.88
CA ASN A 78 -1.38 -20.83 0.51
C ASN A 78 -2.17 -19.81 1.33
N TYR A 79 -2.44 -18.63 0.74
CA TYR A 79 -3.23 -17.59 1.38
C TYR A 79 -4.66 -18.05 1.69
N VAL A 80 -5.35 -18.67 0.71
CA VAL A 80 -6.72 -19.17 0.91
C VAL A 80 -6.75 -20.32 1.92
N MET A 81 -5.78 -21.24 1.85
CA MET A 81 -5.68 -22.34 2.81
C MET A 81 -5.46 -21.81 4.24
N TYR A 82 -4.61 -20.80 4.40
CA TYR A 82 -4.41 -20.14 5.69
C TYR A 82 -5.70 -19.52 6.23
N LEU A 83 -6.47 -18.81 5.39
CA LEU A 83 -7.76 -18.25 5.81
C LEU A 83 -8.77 -19.33 6.23
N ARG A 84 -8.79 -20.47 5.55
CA ARG A 84 -9.60 -21.61 5.95
C ARG A 84 -9.18 -22.17 7.30
N LEU A 85 -7.88 -22.35 7.55
CA LEU A 85 -7.35 -22.83 8.83
C LEU A 85 -7.69 -21.89 9.99
N MET A 86 -7.73 -20.59 9.72
CA MET A 86 -8.12 -19.57 10.71
C MET A 86 -9.64 -19.45 10.88
N ASN A 87 -10.44 -20.33 10.26
CA ASN A 87 -11.90 -20.28 10.23
C ASN A 87 -12.46 -18.92 9.75
N VAL A 88 -11.73 -18.24 8.87
CA VAL A 88 -12.21 -17.01 8.21
C VAL A 88 -13.04 -17.34 6.98
N LEU A 89 -12.73 -18.44 6.29
CA LEU A 89 -13.49 -18.93 5.14
C LEU A 89 -14.11 -20.28 5.48
N HIS A 90 -15.44 -20.34 5.46
CA HIS A 90 -16.17 -21.60 5.70
C HIS A 90 -16.48 -22.31 4.38
N ASN A 91 -16.16 -23.60 4.28
CA ASN A 91 -16.53 -24.46 3.15
C ASN A 91 -16.04 -23.98 1.76
N PHE A 92 -14.86 -23.34 1.68
CA PHE A 92 -14.30 -22.92 0.39
C PHE A 92 -13.98 -24.13 -0.51
N PRO A 93 -14.56 -24.21 -1.73
CA PRO A 93 -14.31 -25.29 -2.68
C PRO A 93 -12.91 -25.19 -3.29
N LYS A 94 -12.12 -26.27 -3.21
CA LYS A 94 -10.73 -26.29 -3.70
C LYS A 94 -10.66 -26.09 -5.22
N ASP A 95 -11.64 -26.62 -5.95
CA ASP A 95 -11.65 -26.62 -7.42
C ASP A 95 -11.82 -25.21 -8.00
N ASP A 96 -12.46 -24.31 -7.25
CA ASP A 96 -12.69 -22.92 -7.68
C ASP A 96 -11.48 -22.00 -7.39
N LEU A 97 -10.41 -22.50 -6.77
CA LEU A 97 -9.24 -21.70 -6.41
C LEU A 97 -8.64 -20.97 -7.63
N ALA A 98 -8.54 -21.66 -8.76
CA ALA A 98 -8.02 -21.09 -10.01
C ALA A 98 -8.94 -20.00 -10.56
N TYR A 99 -10.26 -20.17 -10.43
CA TYR A 99 -11.25 -19.18 -10.84
C TYR A 99 -11.14 -17.90 -10.02
N TYR A 100 -11.06 -17.99 -8.70
CA TYR A 100 -10.90 -16.83 -7.83
C TYR A 100 -9.53 -16.14 -7.98
N TYR A 101 -8.48 -16.90 -8.29
CA TYR A 101 -7.19 -16.33 -8.66
C TYR A 101 -7.29 -15.49 -9.94
N MET A 102 -7.97 -16.00 -10.97
CA MET A 102 -8.19 -15.29 -12.23
C MET A 102 -9.04 -14.02 -12.04
N LEU A 103 -10.10 -14.08 -11.22
CA LEU A 103 -10.94 -12.91 -10.96
C LEU A 103 -10.17 -11.78 -10.27
N THR A 104 -9.29 -12.13 -9.34
CA THR A 104 -8.55 -11.16 -8.54
C THR A 104 -7.22 -10.77 -9.17
N GLN A 105 -6.77 -11.51 -10.19
CA GLN A 105 -5.45 -11.39 -10.81
C GLN A 105 -4.32 -11.41 -9.76
N GLY A 106 -4.48 -12.21 -8.70
CA GLY A 106 -3.55 -12.28 -7.58
C GLY A 106 -3.52 -11.05 -6.67
N ASN A 107 -4.44 -10.08 -6.83
CA ASN A 107 -4.51 -8.92 -5.95
C ASN A 107 -5.09 -9.31 -4.58
N GLY A 108 -4.26 -9.28 -3.54
CA GLY A 108 -4.65 -9.68 -2.18
C GLY A 108 -5.78 -8.84 -1.56
N TYR A 109 -5.88 -7.55 -1.88
CA TYR A 109 -6.97 -6.71 -1.37
C TYR A 109 -8.32 -7.11 -2.00
N GLN A 110 -8.35 -7.31 -3.32
CA GLN A 110 -9.55 -7.77 -4.02
C GLN A 110 -9.93 -9.20 -3.60
N ALA A 111 -8.94 -10.07 -3.43
CA ALA A 111 -9.14 -11.43 -2.95
C ALA A 111 -9.77 -11.45 -1.55
N ARG A 112 -9.20 -10.70 -0.61
CA ARG A 112 -9.76 -10.59 0.75
C ARG A 112 -11.21 -10.09 0.71
N LYS A 113 -11.46 -9.02 -0.05
CA LYS A 113 -12.80 -8.43 -0.17
C LYS A 113 -13.80 -9.45 -0.70
N LEU A 114 -13.45 -10.12 -1.79
CA LEU A 114 -14.33 -11.06 -2.48
C LEU A 114 -14.58 -12.33 -1.67
N LEU A 115 -13.51 -12.90 -1.09
CA LEU A 115 -13.61 -14.11 -0.27
C LEU A 115 -14.44 -13.86 0.99
N ALA A 116 -14.20 -12.75 1.69
CA ALA A 116 -14.96 -12.39 2.90
C ALA A 116 -16.43 -11.99 2.63
N THR A 117 -16.78 -11.66 1.38
CA THR A 117 -18.19 -11.38 1.02
C THR A 117 -18.96 -12.64 0.63
N LEU A 118 -18.26 -13.68 0.16
CA LEU A 118 -18.90 -14.91 -0.35
C LEU A 118 -18.84 -16.06 0.64
N TYR A 119 -17.85 -16.08 1.54
CA TYR A 119 -17.56 -17.14 2.51
C TYR A 119 -17.11 -16.56 3.86
#